data_AF-A0A0S8EVB1-F1
#
_entry.id   AF-A0A0S8EVB1-F1
#
_cell.length_a   1.000
_cell.length_b   1.000
_cell.length_c   1.000
_cell.angle_alpha   90.00
_cell.angle_beta   90.00
_cell.angle_gamma   90.00
#
_symmetry.space_group_name_H-M   'P 1'
#
loop_
_entity.id
_entity.type
_entity.pdbx_description
1 polymer ?
#
loop_
_entity_poly.entity_id
_entity_poly.type
_entity_poly.pdbx_seq_one_letter_code
_entity_poly.pdbx_strand_id
1 'polypeptide(L)'
;MGFEVVNIVGLACASTLDVAHVPEALMEKILREQLAVEGVDAVLHCGTGLSMANIAERLEPEVGVPIVGINAALLWYALRENGYTGPLEGAGRLLREF
;
A
#
# COMPACT_ATOMS: atom_id res chain seq x y z
N MET A 1 -1.61 -16.09 -15.71
CA MET A 1 -1.05 -14.72 -15.74
C MET A 1 -0.49 -14.43 -14.36
N GLY A 2 0.65 -13.74 -14.28
CA GLY A 2 1.34 -13.43 -13.03
C GLY A 2 1.84 -11.98 -13.04
N PHE A 3 2.55 -11.58 -11.99
CA PHE A 3 3.14 -10.25 -11.85
C PHE A 3 4.66 -10.33 -12.01
N GLU A 4 5.26 -9.30 -12.61
CA GLU A 4 6.71 -9.11 -12.61
C GLU A 4 7.10 -8.26 -11.40
N VAL A 5 8.09 -8.72 -10.63
CA VAL A 5 8.56 -8.00 -9.45
C VAL A 5 9.80 -7.20 -9.83
N VAL A 6 9.63 -5.89 -10.01
CA VAL A 6 10.70 -4.97 -10.40
C VAL A 6 11.69 -4.71 -9.27
N ASN A 7 11.20 -4.56 -8.03
CA ASN A 7 12.03 -4.31 -6.85
C ASN A 7 11.36 -4.79 -5.56
N ILE A 8 12.15 -5.10 -4.54
CA ILE A 8 11.70 -5.45 -3.18
C ILE A 8 12.56 -4.70 -2.16
N VAL A 9 11.90 -4.03 -1.21
CA VAL A 9 12.55 -3.44 -0.03
C VAL A 9 12.00 -4.08 1.23
N GLY A 10 12.89 -4.66 2.04
CA GLY A 10 12.56 -5.17 3.37
C GLY A 10 13.07 -4.22 4.46
N LEU A 11 12.22 -3.91 5.44
CA LEU A 11 12.60 -3.03 6.55
C LEU A 11 13.56 -3.67 7.56
N ALA A 12 13.69 -5.00 7.54
CA ALA A 12 14.55 -5.78 8.43
C ALA A 12 14.39 -5.43 9.93
N CYS A 13 13.16 -5.11 10.37
CA CYS A 13 12.86 -4.85 11.78
C CYS A 13 13.20 -6.07 12.65
N ALA A 14 13.76 -5.83 13.83
CA ALA A 14 14.20 -6.89 14.74
C ALA A 14 13.05 -7.66 15.39
N SER A 15 11.88 -7.04 15.55
CA SER A 15 10.66 -7.65 16.09
C SER A 15 9.39 -7.11 15.44
N THR A 16 8.27 -7.77 15.69
CA THR A 16 6.94 -7.32 15.25
C THR A 16 6.52 -6.00 15.90
N LEU A 17 6.94 -5.76 17.15
CA LEU A 17 6.67 -4.51 17.83
C LEU A 17 7.44 -3.36 17.17
N ASP A 18 8.67 -3.60 16.71
CA ASP A 18 9.46 -2.59 16.01
C ASP A 18 8.82 -2.19 14.68
N VAL A 19 8.16 -3.11 13.99
CA VAL A 19 7.41 -2.82 12.74
C VAL A 19 6.31 -1.79 13.00
N ALA A 20 5.58 -1.91 14.10
CA ALA A 20 4.49 -0.99 14.45
C ALA A 20 4.97 0.43 14.78
N HIS A 21 6.25 0.59 15.12
CA HIS A 21 6.87 1.89 15.43
C HIS A 21 7.67 2.46 14.26
N VAL A 22 7.64 1.82 13.08
CA VAL A 22 8.24 2.37 11.88
C VAL A 22 7.60 3.73 11.57
N PRO A 23 8.37 4.82 11.51
CA PRO A 23 7.80 6.14 11.21
C PRO A 23 7.21 6.17 9.80
N GLU A 24 6.02 6.77 9.64
CA GLU A 24 5.40 6.94 8.32
C GLU A 24 6.32 7.65 7.33
N ALA A 25 7.08 8.66 7.79
CA ALA A 25 8.03 9.39 6.96
C ALA A 25 9.13 8.48 6.35
N LEU A 26 9.56 7.44 7.06
CA LEU A 26 10.50 6.46 6.51
C LEU A 26 9.81 5.62 5.43
N MET A 27 8.57 5.18 5.67
CA MET A 27 7.80 4.42 4.71
C MET A 27 7.55 5.21 3.42
N GLU A 28 7.12 6.47 3.53
CA GLU A 28 6.95 7.37 2.38
C GLU A 28 8.25 7.58 1.60
N LYS A 29 9.36 7.75 2.30
CA LYS A 29 10.67 7.91 1.68
C LYS A 29 11.01 6.67 0.84
N ILE A 30 10.84 5.48 1.40
CA ILE A 30 11.08 4.21 0.68
C ILE A 30 10.14 4.09 -0.52
N LEU A 31 8.85 4.39 -0.35
CA LEU A 31 7.86 4.32 -1.42
C LEU A 31 8.25 5.25 -2.58
N ARG A 32 8.54 6.52 -2.28
CA ARG A 32 8.88 7.55 -3.25
C ARG A 32 10.20 7.29 -3.96
N GLU A 33 11.24 6.90 -3.21
CA GLU A 33 12.60 6.86 -3.74
C GLU A 33 13.01 5.49 -4.28
N GLN A 34 12.34 4.41 -3.88
CA GLN A 34 12.80 3.05 -4.17
C GLN A 34 11.75 2.13 -4.80
N LEU A 35 10.46 2.34 -4.57
CA LEU A 35 9.42 1.40 -5.01
C LEU A 35 8.53 1.97 -6.12
N ALA A 36 8.10 3.22 -6.03
CA ALA A 36 7.32 3.89 -7.06
C ALA A 36 8.26 4.52 -8.12
N VAL A 37 9.06 3.67 -8.75
CA VAL A 37 10.04 4.05 -9.79
C VAL A 37 9.44 3.90 -11.18
N GLU A 38 10.11 4.47 -12.18
CA GLU A 38 9.70 4.36 -13.59
C GLU A 38 9.53 2.90 -14.02
N GLY A 39 8.44 2.60 -14.72
CA GLY A 39 8.12 1.27 -15.23
C GLY A 39 7.35 0.35 -14.27
N VAL A 40 6.99 0.82 -13.08
CA VAL A 40 6.14 0.08 -12.13
C VAL A 40 4.67 0.48 -12.31
N ASP A 41 3.75 -0.49 -12.37
CA ASP A 41 2.31 -0.25 -12.48
C ASP A 41 1.61 -0.08 -11.13
N ALA A 42 2.17 -0.66 -10.06
CA ALA A 42 1.63 -0.62 -8.70
C ALA A 42 2.70 -0.99 -7.67
N VAL A 43 2.56 -0.48 -6.45
CA VAL A 43 3.38 -0.88 -5.30
C VAL A 43 2.56 -1.74 -4.35
N LEU A 44 3.09 -2.90 -3.95
CA LEU A 44 2.46 -3.78 -2.97
C LEU A 44 3.20 -3.72 -1.63
N HIS A 45 2.47 -3.39 -0.56
CA HIS A 45 2.97 -3.47 0.80
C HIS A 45 2.40 -4.70 1.51
N CYS A 46 3.27 -5.72 1.70
CA CYS A 46 2.90 -6.99 2.31
C CYS A 46 2.96 -6.99 3.86
N GLY A 47 3.42 -5.90 4.49
CA GLY A 47 3.49 -5.80 5.95
C GLY A 47 2.10 -5.54 6.57
N THR A 48 1.81 -6.21 7.69
CA THR A 48 0.51 -6.12 8.39
C THR A 48 0.52 -5.20 9.62
N GLY A 49 1.71 -4.84 10.12
CA GLY A 49 1.88 -4.05 11.35
C GLY A 49 1.73 -2.53 11.18
N LEU A 50 1.68 -2.03 9.95
CA LEU A 50 1.51 -0.61 9.63
C LEU A 50 0.28 -0.43 8.74
N SER A 51 -0.53 0.59 9.04
CA SER A 51 -1.64 0.98 8.16
C SER A 51 -1.12 1.78 6.97
N MET A 52 -1.39 1.29 5.76
CA MET A 52 -1.02 1.97 4.52
C MET A 52 -2.09 2.93 4.00
N ALA A 53 -3.29 2.96 4.59
CA ALA A 53 -4.43 3.70 4.06
C ALA A 53 -4.15 5.21 3.91
N ASN A 54 -3.69 5.86 4.99
CA ASN A 54 -3.39 7.29 4.98
C ASN A 54 -2.17 7.63 4.12
N ILE A 55 -1.17 6.75 4.09
CA ILE A 55 0.04 6.93 3.26
C ILE A 55 -0.34 6.83 1.79
N ALA A 56 -1.12 5.82 1.40
CA ALA A 56 -1.58 5.64 0.03
C ALA A 56 -2.41 6.84 -0.44
N GLU A 57 -3.40 7.25 0.34
CA GLU A 57 -4.26 8.40 0.02
C GLU A 57 -3.45 9.66 -0.32
N ARG A 58 -2.39 9.93 0.46
CA ARG A 58 -1.55 11.12 0.28
C ARG A 58 -0.51 10.96 -0.82
N LEU A 59 0.06 9.78 -0.98
CA LEU A 59 1.25 9.57 -1.80
C LEU A 59 0.92 9.14 -3.24
N GLU A 60 -0.18 8.42 -3.46
CA GLU A 60 -0.59 7.97 -4.80
C GLU A 60 -0.74 9.11 -5.82
N PRO A 61 -1.31 10.30 -5.49
CA PRO A 61 -1.35 11.43 -6.42
C PRO A 61 0.03 11.97 -6.77
N GLU A 62 1.00 11.84 -5.85
CA GLU A 62 2.38 12.29 -6.04
C GLU A 62 3.16 11.34 -6.94
N VAL A 63 3.04 10.03 -6.70
CA VAL A 63 3.84 9.00 -7.40
C VAL A 63 3.16 8.44 -8.66
N GLY A 64 1.87 8.72 -8.86
CA GLY A 64 1.11 8.36 -10.07
C GLY A 64 0.65 6.89 -10.16
N VAL A 65 1.09 6.03 -9.25
CA VAL A 65 0.77 4.60 -9.21
C VAL A 65 0.04 4.23 -7.92
N PRO A 66 -0.88 3.25 -7.93
CA PRO A 66 -1.54 2.79 -6.72
C PRO A 66 -0.58 2.11 -5.74
N ILE A 67 -0.82 2.31 -4.45
CA ILE A 67 -0.09 1.72 -3.33
C ILE A 67 -1.05 0.79 -2.59
N VAL A 68 -0.91 -0.50 -2.83
CA VAL A 68 -1.80 -1.55 -2.30
C VAL A 68 -1.23 -2.09 -1.00
N GLY A 69 -1.85 -1.73 0.13
CA GLY A 69 -1.59 -2.40 1.40
C GLY A 69 -2.37 -3.71 1.50
N ILE A 70 -1.75 -4.78 2.02
CA ILE A 70 -2.41 -6.09 2.17
C ILE A 70 -3.73 -6.00 2.98
N ASN A 71 -3.75 -5.21 4.05
CA ASN A 71 -4.95 -5.01 4.87
C ASN A 71 -6.07 -4.29 4.09
N ALA A 72 -5.72 -3.32 3.24
CA ALA A 72 -6.68 -2.61 2.39
C ALA A 72 -7.23 -3.53 1.29
N ALA A 73 -6.38 -4.36 0.68
CA ALA A 73 -6.80 -5.35 -0.32
C ALA A 73 -7.74 -6.41 0.25
N LEU A 74 -7.44 -6.92 1.46
CA LEU A 74 -8.33 -7.86 2.15
C LEU A 74 -9.68 -7.23 2.48
N LEU A 75 -9.69 -5.99 2.97
CA LEU A 75 -10.93 -5.26 3.25
C LEU A 75 -11.73 -5.02 1.97
N TRP A 76 -11.08 -4.56 0.91
CA TRP A 76 -11.68 -4.35 -0.40
C TRP A 76 -12.36 -5.62 -0.89
N TYR A 77 -11.63 -6.74 -0.88
CA TYR A 77 -12.16 -8.04 -1.30
C TYR A 77 -13.38 -8.45 -0.45
N ALA A 78 -13.27 -8.38 0.88
CA ALA A 78 -14.36 -8.74 1.78
C ALA A 78 -15.62 -7.89 1.54
N LEU A 79 -15.48 -6.59 1.30
CA LEU A 79 -16.61 -5.71 1.00
C LEU A 79 -17.30 -6.09 -0.32
N ARG A 80 -16.51 -6.33 -1.38
CA ARG A 80 -17.03 -6.71 -2.71
C ARG A 80 -17.76 -8.05 -2.67
N GLU A 81 -17.21 -9.04 -1.97
CA GLU A 81 -17.84 -10.35 -1.77
C GLU A 81 -19.17 -10.26 -0.99
N ASN A 82 -19.34 -9.24 -0.15
CA ASN A 82 -20.57 -8.98 0.60
C ASN A 82 -21.53 -8.01 -0.11
N GLY A 83 -21.29 -7.71 -1.40
CA GLY A 83 -22.16 -6.88 -2.22
C GLY A 83 -22.06 -5.38 -1.96
N TYR A 84 -21.10 -4.93 -1.15
CA TYR A 84 -20.81 -3.50 -1.01
C TYR A 84 -19.88 -3.07 -2.14
N THR A 85 -20.36 -2.14 -2.97
CA THR A 85 -19.64 -1.57 -4.14
C THR A 85 -19.38 -0.07 -4.01
N GLY A 86 -19.74 0.52 -2.87
CA GLY A 86 -19.52 1.94 -2.63
C GLY A 86 -18.03 2.31 -2.55
N PRO A 87 -17.66 3.54 -2.93
CA PRO A 87 -16.32 4.07 -2.72
C PRO A 87 -16.08 4.35 -1.23
N LEU A 88 -14.87 4.07 -0.76
CA LEU A 88 -14.40 4.51 0.57
C LEU A 88 -13.32 5.56 0.40
N GLU A 89 -13.65 6.78 0.79
CA GLU A 89 -12.74 7.93 0.75
C GLU A 89 -11.68 7.85 1.85
N GLY A 90 -10.49 8.41 1.59
CA GLY A 90 -9.42 8.53 2.59
C GLY A 90 -8.60 7.27 2.83
N ALA A 91 -8.66 6.29 1.93
CA ALA A 91 -7.98 5.00 2.10
C ALA A 91 -7.23 4.52 0.83
N GLY A 92 -6.88 5.45 -0.05
CA GLY A 92 -6.20 5.16 -1.31
C GLY A 92 -7.14 4.71 -2.42
N ARG A 93 -6.61 4.69 -3.64
CA ARG A 93 -7.33 4.42 -4.89
C ARG A 93 -8.00 3.07 -4.88
N LEU A 94 -7.39 2.02 -4.30
CA LEU A 94 -7.99 0.68 -4.27
C LEU A 94 -9.39 0.67 -3.68
N LEU A 95 -9.59 1.33 -2.54
CA LEU A 95 -10.87 1.32 -1.83
C LEU A 95 -11.85 2.37 -2.37
N ARG A 96 -11.35 3.39 -3.08
CA ARG A 96 -12.16 4.46 -3.69
C ARG A 96 -12.65 4.12 -5.10
N GLU A 97 -11.80 3.54 -5.95
CA GLU A 97 -12.01 3.48 -7.41
C GLU A 97 -12.26 2.07 -7.95
N PHE A 98 -11.92 1.00 -7.21
CA PHE A 98 -11.99 -0.39 -7.68
C PHE A 98 -13.05 -1.20 -6.96
#